data_AF-A0AAJ1UW62-F1
#
_entry.id   AF-A0AAJ1UW62-F1
#
_cell.length_a   1.000
_cell.length_b   1.000
_cell.length_c   1.000
_cell.angle_alpha   90.00
_cell.angle_beta   90.00
_cell.angle_gamma   90.00
#
_symmetry.space_group_name_H-M   'P 1'
#
loop_
_entity.id
_entity.type
_entity.pdbx_description
1 polymer ?
#
loop_
_entity_poly.entity_id
_entity_poly.type
_entity_poly.pdbx_seq_one_letter_code
_entity_poly.pdbx_strand_id
1 'polypeptide(L)' 'MELRRFAKLLAQVDSTIPFIILAFFPEHKLIDVPSPNFQQMIEAYHAARDAGLKNIKLGNIGRFARTEKDYEILRELDVL' A
#
# COMPACT_ATOMS: atom_id res chain seq x y z
N MET A 1 -13.93 2.13 2.61
CA MET A 1 -12.83 1.14 2.56
C MET A 1 -12.19 1.04 3.93
N GLU A 2 -11.94 -0.15 4.46
CA GLU A 2 -11.45 -0.36 5.84
C GLU A 2 -10.06 0.24 6.10
N LEU A 3 -9.15 0.14 5.13
CA LEU A 3 -7.78 0.69 5.25
C LEU A 3 -7.78 2.18 5.59
N ARG A 4 -8.68 2.97 4.98
CA ARG A 4 -8.80 4.41 5.27
C ARG A 4 -9.21 4.67 6.72
N ARG A 5 -10.11 3.85 7.26
CA ARG A 5 -10.53 3.97 8.67
C ARG A 5 -9.36 3.68 9.60
N PHE A 6 -8.63 2.60 9.32
CA PHE A 6 -7.45 2.23 10.10
C PHE A 6 -6.35 3.28 10.02
N ALA A 7 -6.01 3.77 8.83
CA ALA A 7 -5.04 4.83 8.63
C ALA A 7 -5.42 6.12 9.37
N LYS A 8 -6.71 6.49 9.37
CA LYS A 8 -7.21 7.65 10.12
C LYS A 8 -7.03 7.48 11.63
N LEU A 9 -7.31 6.28 12.16
CA LEU A 9 -7.09 5.98 13.58
C LEU A 9 -5.61 6.08 13.95
N LEU A 10 -4.72 5.52 13.11
CA LEU A 10 -3.28 5.64 13.33
C LEU A 10 -2.80 7.10 13.27
N ALA A 11 -3.26 7.87 12.28
CA ALA A 11 -2.87 9.27 12.14
C ALA A 11 -3.33 10.16 13.31
N GLN A 12 -4.43 9.79 13.98
CA GLN A 12 -4.88 10.45 15.22
C GLN A 12 -3.96 10.18 16.41
N VAL A 13 -3.27 9.04 16.42
CA VAL A 13 -2.25 8.70 17.43
C VAL A 13 -0.92 9.37 17.08
N ASP A 14 -0.42 9.12 15.87
CA ASP A 14 0.80 9.72 15.33
C ASP A 14 0.81 9.65 13.79
N SER A 15 0.75 10.83 13.14
CA SER A 15 0.81 10.95 11.67
C SER A 15 2.13 10.46 11.05
N THR A 16 3.20 10.35 11.84
CA THR A 16 4.56 9.98 11.40
C THR A 16 4.91 8.52 11.67
N ILE A 17 3.99 7.74 12.24
CA ILE A 17 4.20 6.31 12.47
C ILE A 17 4.58 5.62 11.15
N PRO A 18 5.67 4.84 11.11
CA PRO A 18 6.02 4.07 9.91
C PRO A 18 4.89 3.10 9.55
N PHE A 19 4.39 3.20 8.32
CA PHE A 19 3.26 2.42 7.85
C PHE A 19 3.56 1.77 6.50
N ILE A 20 3.66 0.44 6.48
CA ILE A 20 3.96 -0.31 5.27
C ILE A 20 2.71 -1.06 4.83
N ILE A 21 2.24 -0.79 3.61
CA ILE A 21 1.15 -1.55 2.98
C ILE A 21 1.78 -2.70 2.19
N LEU A 22 1.52 -3.93 2.60
CA LEU A 22 2.07 -5.12 1.95
C LEU A 22 1.11 -5.63 0.88
N ALA A 23 1.63 -5.88 -0.32
CA ALA A 23 0.86 -6.63 -1.32
C ALA A 23 0.67 -8.07 -0.85
N PHE A 24 -0.59 -8.48 -0.76
CA PHE A 24 -0.97 -9.81 -0.33
C PHE A 24 -0.40 -10.88 -1.26
N PHE A 25 0.17 -11.93 -0.67
CA PHE A 25 0.71 -13.09 -1.37
C PHE A 25 -0.13 -14.33 -1.01
N PRO A 26 -0.97 -14.81 -1.94
CA PRO A 26 -1.86 -15.93 -1.70
C PRO A 26 -1.08 -17.23 -1.54
N GLU A 27 -1.26 -17.90 -0.39
CA GLU A 27 -0.71 -19.23 -0.12
C GLU A 27 -1.68 -20.06 0.73
N HIS A 28 -1.46 -21.39 0.73
CA HIS A 28 -2.20 -22.36 1.52
C HIS A 28 -3.73 -22.20 1.36
N LYS A 29 -4.44 -21.90 2.46
CA LYS A 29 -5.90 -21.78 2.51
C LYS A 29 -6.44 -20.50 1.87
N LEU A 30 -5.58 -19.59 1.41
CA LEU A 30 -5.98 -18.32 0.80
C LEU A 30 -5.68 -18.25 -0.69
N ILE A 31 -5.41 -19.39 -1.34
CA ILE A 31 -5.05 -19.45 -2.77
C ILE A 31 -6.13 -18.88 -3.69
N ASP A 32 -7.39 -18.95 -3.28
CA ASP A 32 -8.53 -18.43 -4.04
C ASP A 32 -8.72 -16.90 -3.89
N VAL A 33 -7.94 -16.26 -3.02
CA VAL A 33 -7.97 -14.80 -2.83
C VAL A 33 -6.90 -14.17 -3.72
N PRO A 34 -7.23 -13.25 -4.64
CA PRO A 34 -6.24 -12.66 -5.53
C PRO A 34 -5.26 -11.73 -4.79
N SER A 35 -4.01 -11.70 -5.24
CA SER A 35 -3.09 -10.59 -4.93
C SER A 35 -3.67 -9.27 -5.45
N PRO A 36 -3.43 -8.13 -4.76
CA PRO A 36 -3.81 -6.84 -5.28
C PRO A 36 -3.00 -6.51 -6.55
N ASN A 37 -3.65 -5.85 -7.51
CA ASN A 37 -2.99 -5.32 -8.69
C ASN A 37 -2.32 -3.97 -8.40
N PHE A 38 -1.60 -3.43 -9.39
CA PHE A 38 -0.89 -2.16 -9.27
C PHE A 38 -1.80 -1.01 -8.84
N GLN A 39 -2.93 -0.83 -9.52
CA GLN A 39 -3.86 0.25 -9.24
C GLN A 39 -4.44 0.17 -7.81
N GLN A 40 -4.80 -1.03 -7.35
CA GLN A 40 -5.29 -1.23 -5.98
C GLN A 40 -4.24 -0.84 -4.93
N MET A 41 -2.97 -1.09 -5.19
CA MET A 41 -1.88 -0.70 -4.30
C MET A 41 -1.67 0.82 -4.28
N ILE A 42 -1.77 1.48 -5.44
CA ILE A 42 -1.69 2.95 -5.54
C ILE A 42 -2.90 3.61 -4.84
N GLU A 43 -4.10 3.09 -5.03
CA GLU A 43 -5.31 3.54 -4.34
C GLU A 43 -5.20 3.36 -2.82
N ALA A 44 -4.61 2.26 -2.36
CA ALA A 44 -4.36 2.00 -0.95
C ALA A 44 -3.37 3.02 -0.35
N TYR A 45 -2.27 3.31 -1.06
CA TYR A 45 -1.32 4.36 -0.68
C TYR A 45 -2.01 5.72 -0.54
N HIS A 46 -2.76 6.15 -1.56
CA HIS A 46 -3.48 7.42 -1.52
C HIS A 46 -4.52 7.45 -0.41
N ALA A 47 -5.26 6.36 -0.18
CA ALA A 47 -6.21 6.29 0.91
C ALA A 47 -5.57 6.46 2.29
N ALA A 48 -4.36 5.93 2.51
CA ALA A 48 -3.61 6.11 3.76
C ALA A 48 -3.04 7.52 3.89
N ARG A 49 -2.46 8.06 2.80
CA ARG A 49 -1.92 9.43 2.75
C ARG A 49 -3.01 10.47 3.00
N ASP A 50 -4.13 10.36 2.30
CA ASP A 50 -5.28 11.26 2.43
C ASP A 50 -5.96 11.13 3.80
N ALA A 51 -5.72 10.04 4.54
CA ALA A 51 -6.16 9.87 5.93
C ALA A 51 -5.23 10.53 6.95
N GLY A 52 -4.07 11.06 6.53
CA GLY A 52 -3.18 11.87 7.35
C GLY A 52 -1.84 11.20 7.71
N LEU A 53 -1.58 9.97 7.26
CA LEU A 53 -0.29 9.32 7.46
C LEU A 53 0.77 9.91 6.52
N LYS A 54 2.00 10.08 7.02
CA LYS A 54 3.11 10.73 6.30
C LYS A 54 4.17 9.74 5.83
N ASN A 55 4.52 8.77 6.67
CA ASN A 55 5.62 7.84 6.43
C ASN A 55 5.10 6.51 5.89
N ILE A 56 4.62 6.53 4.64
CA ILE A 56 3.98 5.37 4.01
C ILE A 56 4.91 4.75 2.98
N LYS A 57 5.09 3.43 3.03
CA LYS A 57 5.83 2.66 2.01
C LYS A 57 4.98 1.48 1.50
N LEU A 58 5.28 1.02 0.29
CA LEU A 58 4.66 -0.17 -0.30
C LEU A 58 5.65 -1.34 -0.28
N GLY A 59 5.25 -2.46 0.31
CA GLY A 59 6.07 -3.67 0.36
C GLY A 59 5.57 -4.77 -0.57
N ASN A 60 6.39 -5.82 -0.73
CA ASN A 60 6.15 -6.91 -1.69
C ASN A 60 5.96 -6.41 -3.13
N ILE A 61 6.76 -5.43 -3.55
CA ILE A 61 6.58 -4.71 -4.82
C ILE A 61 6.55 -5.63 -6.03
N GLY A 62 7.42 -6.64 -6.07
CA GLY A 62 7.45 -7.64 -7.15
C GLY A 62 6.18 -8.50 -7.26
N ARG A 63 5.20 -8.36 -6.35
CA ARG A 63 3.88 -8.97 -6.48
C ARG A 63 2.94 -8.17 -7.38
N PHE A 64 3.06 -6.85 -7.43
CA PHE A 64 2.09 -5.97 -8.11
C PHE A 64 2.70 -5.05 -9.18
N ALA A 65 3.98 -4.69 -9.08
CA ALA A 65 4.70 -3.96 -10.14
C ALA A 65 5.35 -4.97 -11.09
N ARG A 66 5.12 -4.82 -12.40
CA ARG A 66 5.57 -5.77 -13.44
C ARG A 66 6.34 -5.11 -14.57
N THR A 67 6.22 -3.79 -14.73
CA THR A 67 6.84 -3.04 -15.81
C THR A 67 7.78 -1.96 -15.26
N GLU A 68 8.75 -1.52 -16.04
CA GLU A 68 9.61 -0.37 -15.66
C GLU A 68 8.78 0.87 -15.32
N LYS A 69 7.71 1.11 -16.07
CA LYS A 69 6.78 2.21 -15.81
C LYS A 69 6.13 2.12 -14.43
N ASP A 70 5.79 0.92 -13.96
CA ASP A 70 5.27 0.73 -12.60
C ASP A 70 6.31 1.16 -11.56
N TYR A 71 7.58 0.77 -11.74
CA TYR A 71 8.66 1.14 -10.83
C TYR A 71 9.00 2.63 -10.88
N GLU A 72 8.93 3.26 -12.05
CA GLU A 72 9.07 4.72 -12.20
C GLU A 72 8.01 5.47 -11.39
N ILE A 73 6.73 5.09 -11.52
CA ILE A 73 5.64 5.67 -10.74
C ILE A 73 5.88 5.49 -9.23
N LEU A 74 6.33 4.31 -8.79
CA LEU A 74 6.62 4.07 -7.37
C LEU A 74 7.78 4.93 -6.84
N ARG A 75 8.79 5.21 -7.66
CA ARG A 75 9.90 6.12 -7.32
C ARG A 75 9.42 7.56 -7.23
N GLU A 76 8.60 8.00 -8.19
CA GLU A 76 8.03 9.36 -8.20
C GLU A 76 7.13 9.63 -6.99
N LEU A 77 6.42 8.61 -6.51
CA LEU A 77 5.58 8.71 -5.31
C LEU A 77 6.37 8.59 -3.99
N ASP A 78 7.68 8.35 -4.04
CA ASP A 78 8.54 8.09 -2.88
C ASP A 78 7.99 6.99 -1.94
N VAL A 79 7.47 5.90 -2.54
CA VAL A 79 6.86 4.79 -1.78
C VAL A 79 7.76 3.55 -1.66
N LEU A 80 8.98 3.62 -2.22
CA LEU A 80 10.02 2.59 -2.14
C LEU A 80 10.88 2.73 -0.88
#